data_AF-A0A0S9S7E1-F1
#
_entry.id   AF-A0A0S9S7E1-F1
#
_cell.length_a   1.000
_cell.length_b   1.000
_cell.length_c   1.000
_cell.angle_alpha   90.00
_cell.angle_beta   90.00
_cell.angle_gamma   90.00
#
_symmetry.space_group_name_H-M   'P 1'
#
loop_
_entity.id
_entity.type
_entity.pdbx_description
1 polymer ?
#
loop_
_entity_poly.entity_id
_entity_poly.type
_entity_poly.pdbx_seq_one_letter_code
_entity_poly.pdbx_strand_id
1 'polypeptide(L)'
;MKSWLSTSVAPRFRYAALDAGRGLALLAMALYHATWDLGALRLTPENYALTPPGRMIAHGIAGTFLVLVGIGLVLMNGGRFAPKRFSLRFARIAAAAALVTVATYLTDPSSYIFFGILHCIAASSVLALPFVQAPGWAAAAGAAVVIAAPLWASGGPFDAPILSFIGLGRGTPQTNDYVPLFPWFGMVLVGVALARYGRDAVGRSRLADWPGSGWFGRGLSWAGRHSLAIYLIHQPILIALLTGLVTLTGPHPQAGVAEFRALYVRNCLATGGEGTACSRAAACVSDAFRRENLWADRPRSFTQAERQRAQSLSQTCYEAAEGTAPAP
;
A
#
# COMPACT_ATOMS: atom_id res chain seq x y z
N MET A 1 8.44 44.75 -43.45
CA MET A 1 7.65 43.49 -43.47
C MET A 1 8.08 42.59 -42.31
N LYS A 2 7.20 42.47 -41.31
CA LYS A 2 7.11 41.56 -40.15
C LYS A 2 8.32 40.61 -39.88
N SER A 3 9.17 41.00 -38.93
CA SER A 3 9.96 40.05 -38.13
C SER A 3 9.05 39.46 -37.05
N TRP A 4 8.68 38.19 -37.21
CA TRP A 4 7.95 37.47 -36.16
C TRP A 4 8.94 37.04 -35.09
N LEU A 5 8.83 37.71 -33.95
CA LEU A 5 9.45 37.38 -32.68
C LEU A 5 9.29 35.87 -32.40
N SER A 6 10.41 35.16 -32.40
CA SER A 6 10.53 33.90 -31.69
C SER A 6 10.32 34.21 -30.21
N THR A 7 9.08 34.06 -29.75
CA THR A 7 8.79 33.95 -28.34
C THR A 7 9.45 32.65 -27.89
N SER A 8 10.67 32.76 -27.39
CA SER A 8 11.32 31.71 -26.63
C SER A 8 10.38 31.39 -25.47
N VAL A 9 9.62 30.31 -25.61
CA VAL A 9 8.89 29.71 -24.49
C VAL A 9 9.98 29.31 -23.51
N ALA A 10 10.19 30.11 -22.47
CA ALA A 10 11.13 29.82 -21.40
C ALA A 10 10.96 28.34 -21.01
N PRO A 11 12.03 27.53 -21.00
CA PRO A 11 11.93 26.12 -20.73
C PRO A 11 11.20 25.96 -19.39
N ARG A 12 10.05 25.29 -19.43
CA ARG A 12 9.29 24.91 -18.24
C ARG A 12 10.30 24.25 -17.30
N PHE A 13 10.58 24.85 -16.13
CA PHE A 13 11.36 24.22 -15.07
C PHE A 13 10.69 22.91 -14.67
N ARG A 14 11.01 21.83 -15.39
CA ARG A 14 10.60 20.47 -15.13
C ARG A 14 11.84 19.78 -14.59
N TYR A 15 11.86 19.59 -13.28
CA TYR A 15 12.95 18.91 -12.61
C TYR A 15 12.89 17.42 -12.97
N ALA A 16 13.74 16.98 -13.90
CA ALA A 16 13.85 15.57 -14.25
C ALA A 16 14.18 14.72 -13.01
N ALA A 17 14.88 15.29 -12.03
CA ALA A 17 15.11 14.67 -10.72
C ALA A 17 13.80 14.35 -9.96
N LEU A 18 12.81 15.26 -10.00
CA LEU A 18 11.52 15.02 -9.35
C LEU A 18 10.72 13.94 -10.08
N ASP A 19 10.76 13.95 -11.42
CA ASP A 19 10.12 12.91 -12.22
C ASP A 19 10.80 11.55 -11.99
N ALA A 20 12.13 11.50 -11.91
CA ALA A 20 12.86 10.29 -11.57
C ALA A 20 12.52 9.78 -10.16
N GLY A 21 12.39 10.69 -9.18
CA GLY A 21 11.95 10.34 -7.82
C GLY A 21 10.53 9.73 -7.81
N ARG A 22 9.60 10.27 -8.61
CA ARG A 22 8.28 9.67 -8.79
C ARG A 22 8.36 8.29 -9.48
N GLY A 23 9.20 8.17 -10.50
CA GLY A 23 9.45 6.90 -11.18
C GLY A 23 10.00 5.84 -10.22
N LEU A 24 10.92 6.21 -9.34
CA LEU A 24 11.48 5.31 -8.33
C LEU A 24 10.42 4.88 -7.31
N ALA A 25 9.58 5.81 -6.84
CA ALA A 25 8.46 5.49 -5.96
C ALA A 25 7.45 4.52 -6.61
N LEU A 26 7.17 4.68 -7.90
CA LEU A 26 6.32 3.76 -8.67
C LEU A 26 6.94 2.38 -8.82
N LEU A 27 8.25 2.30 -9.09
CA LEU A 27 8.95 1.03 -9.17
C LEU A 27 8.91 0.30 -7.82
N ALA A 28 9.22 1.01 -6.73
CA ALA A 28 9.16 0.45 -5.38
C ALA A 28 7.75 -0.06 -5.02
N MET A 29 6.72 0.71 -5.37
CA MET A 29 5.32 0.33 -5.18
C MET A 29 4.93 -0.91 -5.97
N ALA A 30 5.30 -0.99 -7.26
CA ALA A 30 5.01 -2.15 -8.09
C ALA A 30 5.72 -3.42 -7.57
N LEU A 31 6.95 -3.30 -7.06
CA LEU A 31 7.67 -4.42 -6.43
C LEU A 31 7.02 -4.85 -5.11
N TYR A 32 6.55 -3.89 -4.30
CA TYR A 32 5.80 -4.18 -3.08
C TYR A 32 4.51 -4.94 -3.40
N HIS A 33 3.70 -4.45 -4.36
CA HIS A 33 2.49 -5.14 -4.77
C HIS A 33 2.75 -6.50 -5.39
N ALA A 34 3.80 -6.66 -6.21
CA ALA A 34 4.19 -7.98 -6.70
C ALA A 34 4.51 -8.95 -5.54
N THR A 35 5.17 -8.47 -4.49
CA THR A 35 5.44 -9.27 -3.27
C THR A 35 4.15 -9.62 -2.52
N TRP A 36 3.20 -8.68 -2.45
CA TRP A 36 1.89 -8.91 -1.84
C TRP A 36 1.07 -9.92 -2.64
N ASP A 37 1.01 -9.77 -3.96
CA ASP A 37 0.27 -10.63 -4.89
C ASP A 37 0.82 -12.06 -4.89
N LEU A 38 2.15 -12.22 -4.85
CA LEU A 38 2.79 -13.53 -4.69
C LEU A 38 2.28 -14.25 -3.42
N GLY A 39 2.18 -13.52 -2.30
CA GLY A 39 1.63 -14.07 -1.07
C GLY A 39 0.13 -14.32 -1.13
N ALA A 40 -0.64 -13.39 -1.69
CA ALA A 40 -2.09 -13.47 -1.80
C ALA A 40 -2.54 -14.63 -2.72
N LEU A 41 -1.80 -14.87 -3.80
CA LEU A 41 -2.00 -16.00 -4.71
C LEU A 41 -1.34 -17.30 -4.24
N ARG A 42 -0.82 -17.34 -3.00
CA ARG A 42 -0.18 -18.53 -2.41
C ARG A 42 1.01 -19.06 -3.22
N LEU A 43 1.72 -18.20 -3.97
CA LEU A 43 2.94 -18.53 -4.72
C LEU A 43 4.21 -18.53 -3.85
N THR A 44 4.11 -18.07 -2.60
CA THR A 44 5.17 -18.13 -1.59
C THR A 44 4.66 -18.82 -0.32
N PRO A 45 5.53 -19.35 0.56
CA PRO A 45 5.12 -19.97 1.82
C PRO A 45 4.26 -19.04 2.71
N GLU A 46 4.61 -17.76 2.71
CA GLU A 46 3.97 -16.71 3.50
C GLU A 46 3.77 -15.46 2.64
N ASN A 47 2.91 -14.54 3.10
CA ASN A 47 2.79 -13.22 2.50
C ASN A 47 3.80 -12.25 3.14
N TYR A 48 5.00 -12.17 2.54
CA TYR A 48 6.09 -11.33 3.04
C TYR A 48 5.74 -9.83 3.10
N ALA A 49 4.83 -9.36 2.25
CA ALA A 49 4.37 -7.97 2.26
C ALA A 49 3.58 -7.60 3.53
N LEU A 50 2.97 -8.59 4.19
CA LEU A 50 2.22 -8.43 5.43
C LEU A 50 3.09 -8.57 6.69
N THR A 51 4.37 -8.92 6.57
CA THR A 51 5.30 -8.93 7.71
C THR A 51 5.53 -7.51 8.25
N PRO A 52 5.99 -7.33 9.51
CA PRO A 52 6.28 -5.99 10.03
C PRO A 52 7.25 -5.18 9.14
N PRO A 53 8.37 -5.73 8.62
CA PRO A 53 9.21 -5.04 7.66
C PRO A 53 8.47 -4.69 6.36
N GLY A 54 7.66 -5.61 5.83
CA GLY A 54 6.83 -5.37 4.64
C GLY A 54 5.89 -4.18 4.82
N ARG A 55 5.19 -4.11 5.95
CA ARG A 55 4.31 -2.97 6.29
C ARG A 55 5.08 -1.66 6.43
N MET A 56 6.29 -1.67 7.01
CA MET A 56 7.14 -0.48 7.09
C MET A 56 7.57 0.02 5.71
N ILE A 57 7.92 -0.90 4.80
CA ILE A 57 8.23 -0.57 3.40
C ILE A 57 7.01 0.06 2.72
N ALA A 58 5.83 -0.53 2.88
CA ALA A 58 4.57 0.02 2.35
C ALA A 58 4.33 1.45 2.84
N HIS A 59 4.48 1.70 4.15
CA HIS A 59 4.34 3.02 4.73
C HIS A 59 5.38 4.03 4.20
N GLY A 60 6.62 3.60 4.04
CA GLY A 60 7.68 4.42 3.46
C GLY A 60 7.40 4.82 2.00
N ILE A 61 6.89 3.88 1.20
CA ILE A 61 6.45 4.11 -0.17
C ILE A 61 5.29 5.12 -0.21
N ALA A 62 4.23 4.89 0.57
CA ALA A 62 3.08 5.79 0.66
C ALA A 62 3.47 7.21 1.12
N GLY A 63 4.30 7.30 2.17
CA GLY A 63 4.84 8.57 2.65
C GLY A 63 5.63 9.32 1.58
N THR A 64 6.45 8.61 0.81
CA THR A 64 7.22 9.18 -0.31
C THR A 64 6.30 9.75 -1.39
N PHE A 65 5.24 9.02 -1.79
CA PHE A 65 4.26 9.54 -2.74
C PHE A 65 3.61 10.84 -2.27
N LEU A 66 3.19 10.89 -1.01
CA LEU A 66 2.51 12.05 -0.43
C LEU A 66 3.43 13.26 -0.30
N VAL A 67 4.68 13.05 0.10
CA VAL A 67 5.71 14.11 0.11
C VAL A 67 5.93 14.65 -1.31
N LEU A 68 6.09 13.78 -2.31
CA LEU A 68 6.26 14.18 -3.72
C LEU A 68 5.03 14.91 -4.29
N VAL A 69 3.83 14.59 -3.79
CA VAL A 69 2.61 15.34 -4.08
C VAL A 69 2.67 16.75 -3.49
N GLY A 70 3.04 16.88 -2.21
CA GLY A 70 3.20 18.18 -1.55
C GLY A 70 4.19 19.09 -2.26
N ILE A 71 5.36 18.55 -2.61
CA ILE A 71 6.37 19.26 -3.42
C ILE A 71 5.78 19.69 -4.76
N GLY A 72 5.09 18.78 -5.45
CA GLY A 72 4.45 19.05 -6.73
C GLY A 72 3.39 20.15 -6.68
N LEU A 73 2.63 20.26 -5.59
CA LEU A 73 1.61 21.30 -5.40
C LEU A 73 2.23 22.69 -5.29
N VAL A 74 3.35 22.83 -4.57
CA VAL A 74 4.08 24.10 -4.47
C VAL A 74 4.67 24.50 -5.82
N LEU A 75 5.33 23.56 -6.52
CA LEU A 75 5.95 23.84 -7.82
C LEU A 75 4.93 24.15 -8.93
N MET A 76 3.76 23.51 -8.91
CA MET A 76 2.69 23.72 -9.90
C MET A 76 2.06 25.12 -9.79
N ASN A 77 1.86 25.61 -8.56
CA ASN A 77 1.31 26.93 -8.30
C ASN A 77 2.40 28.02 -8.39
N GLY A 78 3.65 27.72 -8.02
CA GLY A 78 4.72 28.71 -8.03
C GLY A 78 4.42 29.88 -7.08
N GLY A 79 4.41 31.12 -7.59
CA GLY A 79 4.13 32.31 -6.78
C GLY A 79 2.66 32.68 -6.61
N ARG A 80 1.74 32.11 -7.40
CA ARG A 80 0.30 32.45 -7.37
C ARG A 80 -0.56 31.21 -7.61
N PHE A 81 -1.77 31.16 -7.09
CA PHE A 81 -2.66 30.02 -7.32
C PHE A 81 -2.95 29.85 -8.82
N ALA A 82 -2.81 28.63 -9.33
CA ALA A 82 -3.01 28.29 -10.74
C ALA A 82 -4.29 27.44 -10.92
N PRO A 83 -5.50 28.03 -10.85
CA PRO A 83 -6.77 27.31 -10.71
C PRO A 83 -7.03 26.30 -11.84
N LYS A 84 -6.72 26.67 -13.09
CA LYS A 84 -6.92 25.78 -14.26
C LYS A 84 -6.06 24.52 -14.16
N ARG A 85 -4.78 24.66 -13.80
CA ARG A 85 -3.84 23.52 -13.69
C ARG A 85 -4.19 22.64 -12.51
N PHE A 86 -4.52 23.26 -11.37
CA PHE A 86 -4.98 22.57 -10.18
C PHE A 86 -6.23 21.74 -10.46
N SER A 87 -7.26 22.35 -11.04
CA SER A 87 -8.55 21.70 -11.29
C SER A 87 -8.43 20.53 -12.26
N LEU A 88 -7.65 20.68 -13.34
CA LEU A 88 -7.40 19.58 -14.28
C LEU A 88 -6.65 18.41 -13.63
N ARG A 89 -5.65 18.69 -12.79
CA ARG A 89 -4.92 17.64 -12.06
C ARG A 89 -5.84 16.97 -11.03
N PHE A 90 -6.57 17.75 -10.25
CA PHE A 90 -7.50 17.27 -9.23
C PHE A 90 -8.57 16.37 -9.86
N ALA A 91 -9.23 16.83 -10.93
CA ALA A 91 -10.26 16.05 -11.61
C ALA A 91 -9.75 14.69 -12.11
N ARG A 92 -8.53 14.64 -12.69
CA ARG A 92 -7.92 13.38 -13.12
C ARG A 92 -7.67 12.41 -11.97
N ILE A 93 -7.15 12.91 -10.84
CA ILE A 93 -6.86 12.07 -9.67
C ILE A 93 -8.15 11.62 -8.99
N ALA A 94 -9.12 12.51 -8.83
CA ALA A 94 -10.42 12.19 -8.25
C ALA A 94 -11.19 11.16 -9.11
N ALA A 95 -11.18 11.32 -10.44
CA ALA A 95 -11.77 10.35 -11.35
C ALA A 95 -11.06 8.99 -11.28
N ALA A 96 -9.72 8.98 -11.18
CA ALA A 96 -8.94 7.76 -11.01
C ALA A 96 -9.23 7.07 -9.67
N ALA A 97 -9.37 7.84 -8.58
CA ALA A 97 -9.74 7.31 -7.26
C ALA A 97 -11.12 6.64 -7.30
N ALA A 98 -12.12 7.33 -7.87
CA ALA A 98 -13.47 6.80 -8.04
C ALA A 98 -13.48 5.54 -8.93
N LEU A 99 -12.71 5.54 -10.02
CA LEU A 99 -12.57 4.38 -10.91
C LEU A 99 -12.03 3.17 -10.15
N VAL A 100 -11.00 3.35 -9.31
CA VAL A 100 -10.41 2.27 -8.51
C VAL A 100 -11.42 1.73 -7.50
N THR A 101 -12.16 2.60 -6.80
CA THR A 101 -13.24 2.18 -5.89
C THR A 101 -14.30 1.37 -6.62
N VAL A 102 -14.80 1.85 -7.75
CA VAL A 102 -15.82 1.14 -8.54
C VAL A 102 -15.29 -0.20 -9.03
N ALA A 103 -14.09 -0.23 -9.63
CA ALA A 103 -13.50 -1.44 -10.16
C ALA A 103 -13.30 -2.49 -9.05
N THR A 104 -12.74 -2.10 -7.90
CA THR A 104 -12.52 -3.02 -6.78
C THR A 104 -13.82 -3.46 -6.10
N TYR A 105 -14.83 -2.59 -6.03
CA TYR A 105 -16.15 -2.96 -5.53
C TYR A 105 -16.83 -4.02 -6.39
N LEU A 106 -16.68 -3.93 -7.72
CA LEU A 106 -17.24 -4.92 -8.64
C LEU A 106 -16.50 -6.26 -8.60
N THR A 107 -15.20 -6.29 -8.26
CA THR A 107 -14.40 -7.51 -8.22
C THR A 107 -14.37 -8.19 -6.84
N ASP A 108 -14.31 -7.42 -5.76
CA ASP A 108 -14.34 -7.92 -4.37
C ASP A 108 -15.05 -6.90 -3.45
N PRO A 109 -16.38 -7.00 -3.29
CA PRO A 109 -17.16 -6.11 -2.45
C PRO A 109 -16.78 -6.15 -0.97
N SER A 110 -16.11 -7.21 -0.51
CA SER A 110 -15.75 -7.38 0.91
C SER A 110 -14.51 -6.59 1.33
N SER A 111 -13.68 -6.18 0.37
CA SER A 111 -12.39 -5.53 0.59
C SER A 111 -12.12 -4.36 -0.38
N TYR A 112 -13.17 -3.84 -1.03
CA TYR A 112 -13.04 -2.77 -2.01
C TYR A 112 -12.35 -1.51 -1.46
N ILE A 113 -11.69 -0.77 -2.35
CA ILE A 113 -10.91 0.41 -1.95
C ILE A 113 -11.84 1.58 -1.68
N PHE A 114 -12.27 1.72 -0.43
CA PHE A 114 -13.10 2.84 0.03
C PHE A 114 -12.32 4.16 0.13
N PHE A 115 -11.12 4.15 0.73
CA PHE A 115 -10.30 5.35 0.89
C PHE A 115 -8.79 5.02 0.85
N GLY A 116 -8.30 4.78 -0.37
CA GLY A 116 -6.88 4.53 -0.66
C GLY A 116 -6.04 5.78 -0.91
N ILE A 117 -4.78 5.59 -1.31
CA ILE A 117 -3.80 6.67 -1.53
C ILE A 117 -4.27 7.74 -2.53
N LEU A 118 -4.99 7.38 -3.61
CA LEU A 118 -5.51 8.37 -4.58
C LEU A 118 -6.59 9.27 -3.98
N HIS A 119 -7.44 8.73 -3.09
CA HIS A 119 -8.44 9.50 -2.35
C HIS A 119 -7.76 10.49 -1.42
N CYS A 120 -6.77 10.01 -0.66
CA CYS A 120 -5.96 10.85 0.21
C CYS A 120 -5.25 11.96 -0.58
N ILE A 121 -4.66 11.65 -1.74
CA ILE A 121 -4.02 12.65 -2.60
C ILE A 121 -5.03 13.70 -3.08
N ALA A 122 -6.24 13.29 -3.49
CA ALA A 122 -7.28 14.21 -3.95
C ALA A 122 -7.71 15.16 -2.82
N ALA A 123 -8.10 14.60 -1.67
CA ALA A 123 -8.53 15.37 -0.49
C ALA A 123 -7.41 16.28 0.02
N SER A 124 -6.21 15.73 0.21
CA SER A 124 -5.03 16.48 0.64
C SER A 124 -4.64 17.59 -0.33
N SER A 125 -4.85 17.42 -1.65
CA SER A 125 -4.55 18.46 -2.63
C SER A 125 -5.42 19.71 -2.42
N VAL A 126 -6.67 19.54 -1.99
CA VAL A 126 -7.58 20.66 -1.65
C VAL A 126 -7.20 21.24 -0.29
N LEU A 127 -7.03 20.39 0.72
CA LEU A 127 -6.69 20.82 2.09
C LEU A 127 -5.33 21.53 2.18
N ALA A 128 -4.39 21.20 1.29
CA ALA A 128 -3.08 21.84 1.25
C ALA A 128 -3.09 23.26 0.63
N LEU A 129 -4.17 23.68 -0.04
CA LEU A 129 -4.20 24.96 -0.76
C LEU A 129 -3.81 26.19 0.10
N PRO A 130 -4.31 26.34 1.34
CA PRO A 130 -3.88 27.46 2.20
C PRO A 130 -2.37 27.43 2.50
N PHE A 131 -1.80 26.22 2.64
CA PHE A 131 -0.39 26.03 2.98
C PHE A 131 0.56 26.24 1.81
N VAL A 132 0.10 26.03 0.58
CA VAL A 132 0.92 26.22 -0.64
C VAL A 132 1.42 27.67 -0.77
N GLN A 133 0.60 28.63 -0.32
CA GLN A 133 0.95 30.05 -0.37
C GLN A 133 1.50 30.59 0.96
N ALA A 134 1.21 29.91 2.08
CA ALA A 134 1.69 30.28 3.40
C ALA A 134 3.23 30.16 3.55
N PRO A 135 3.83 30.83 4.54
CA PRO A 135 5.24 30.59 4.89
C PRO A 135 5.53 29.12 5.19
N GLY A 136 6.76 28.65 4.91
CA GLY A 136 7.13 27.24 5.09
C GLY A 136 6.90 26.70 6.50
N TRP A 137 7.00 27.56 7.53
CA TRP A 137 6.79 27.18 8.91
C TRP A 137 5.34 26.82 9.20
N ALA A 138 4.37 27.44 8.51
CA ALA A 138 2.96 27.14 8.69
C ALA A 138 2.64 25.72 8.18
N ALA A 139 3.26 25.32 7.07
CA ALA A 139 3.17 23.94 6.57
C ALA A 139 3.88 22.95 7.51
N ALA A 140 5.04 23.32 8.07
CA ALA A 140 5.76 22.46 9.02
C ALA A 140 4.98 22.27 10.34
N ALA A 141 4.40 23.35 10.89
CA ALA A 141 3.55 23.29 12.08
C ALA A 141 2.27 22.48 11.81
N GLY A 142 1.62 22.71 10.67
CA GLY A 142 0.46 21.92 10.25
C GLY A 142 0.79 20.44 10.10
N ALA A 143 1.95 20.10 9.52
CA ALA A 143 2.43 18.73 9.42
C ALA A 143 2.61 18.10 10.80
N ALA A 144 3.26 18.79 11.74
CA ALA A 144 3.47 18.31 13.10
C ALA A 144 2.13 18.04 13.81
N VAL A 145 1.15 18.95 13.70
CA VAL A 145 -0.19 18.79 14.29
C VAL A 145 -0.92 17.59 13.67
N VAL A 146 -0.94 17.47 12.35
CA VAL A 146 -1.65 16.38 11.65
C VAL A 146 -1.02 15.01 11.93
N ILE A 147 0.32 14.94 11.97
CA ILE A 147 1.03 13.69 12.28
C ILE A 147 0.80 13.29 13.74
N ALA A 148 0.78 14.26 14.67
CA ALA A 148 0.58 14.00 16.09
C ALA A 148 -0.89 13.77 16.47
N ALA A 149 -1.87 14.15 15.63
CA ALA A 149 -3.29 14.09 15.95
C ALA A 149 -3.78 12.72 16.47
N PRO A 150 -3.36 11.56 15.93
CA PRO A 150 -3.75 10.25 16.46
C PRO A 150 -3.37 10.03 17.93
N LEU A 151 -2.37 10.76 18.46
CA LEU A 151 -1.91 10.63 19.85
C LEU A 151 -2.86 11.28 20.86
N TRP A 152 -3.69 12.24 20.45
CA TRP A 152 -4.53 13.04 21.36
C TRP A 152 -5.99 13.21 20.93
N ALA A 153 -6.35 12.82 19.70
CA ALA A 153 -7.70 12.97 19.14
C ALA A 153 -8.29 11.64 18.63
N SER A 154 -8.10 10.53 19.35
CA SER A 154 -8.53 9.19 18.91
C SER A 154 -9.80 8.65 19.60
N GLY A 155 -10.66 8.00 18.79
CA GLY A 155 -11.91 7.36 19.21
C GLY A 155 -13.13 8.29 19.32
N GLY A 156 -14.22 7.77 19.89
CA GLY A 156 -15.45 8.54 20.11
C GLY A 156 -16.22 8.71 18.80
N PRO A 157 -16.60 9.95 18.38
CA PRO A 157 -17.32 10.14 17.12
C PRO A 157 -16.53 9.63 15.91
N PHE A 158 -15.20 9.60 15.98
CA PHE A 158 -14.34 9.10 14.91
C PHE A 158 -14.44 7.58 14.70
N ASP A 159 -15.05 6.83 15.62
CA ASP A 159 -15.32 5.40 15.45
C ASP A 159 -16.50 5.13 14.49
N ALA A 160 -17.25 6.16 14.08
CA ALA A 160 -18.31 6.02 13.09
C ALA A 160 -17.77 5.59 11.71
N PRO A 161 -18.33 4.56 11.04
CA PRO A 161 -17.82 4.05 9.76
C PRO A 161 -17.70 5.11 8.65
N ILE A 162 -18.65 6.06 8.58
CA ILE A 162 -18.61 7.15 7.59
C ILE A 162 -17.42 8.08 7.79
N LEU A 163 -16.85 8.15 9.00
CA LEU A 163 -15.70 8.96 9.35
C LEU A 163 -14.37 8.20 9.30
N SER A 164 -14.37 6.93 8.90
CA SER A 164 -13.13 6.14 8.82
C SER A 164 -12.09 6.78 7.91
N PHE A 165 -12.49 7.51 6.85
CA PHE A 165 -11.52 8.24 6.00
C PHE A 165 -10.68 9.29 6.76
N ILE A 166 -11.11 9.73 7.95
CA ILE A 166 -10.35 10.64 8.80
C ILE A 166 -9.13 9.93 9.40
N GLY A 167 -9.24 8.67 9.83
CA GLY A 167 -8.13 7.91 10.42
C GLY A 167 -7.89 8.14 11.91
N LEU A 168 -8.84 8.75 12.61
CA LEU A 168 -8.80 8.96 14.07
C LEU A 168 -9.66 7.96 14.85
N GLY A 169 -10.39 7.08 14.16
CA GLY A 169 -11.11 5.97 14.80
C GLY A 169 -10.16 4.87 15.28
N ARG A 170 -10.58 4.08 16.26
CA ARG A 170 -9.82 2.94 16.80
C ARG A 170 -9.91 1.71 15.89
N GLY A 171 -11.00 1.57 15.14
CA GLY A 171 -11.19 0.50 14.18
C GLY A 171 -10.51 0.79 12.84
N THR A 172 -9.88 -0.22 12.24
CA THR A 172 -9.41 -0.16 10.86
C THR A 172 -10.45 -0.79 9.93
N PRO A 173 -10.96 -0.05 8.92
CA PRO A 173 -11.89 -0.63 7.95
C PRO A 173 -11.21 -1.74 7.14
N GLN A 174 -11.99 -2.74 6.74
CA GLN A 174 -11.52 -3.79 5.83
C GLN A 174 -11.53 -3.26 4.39
N THR A 175 -10.35 -2.95 3.86
CA THR A 175 -10.14 -2.43 2.49
C THR A 175 -8.71 -2.79 2.04
N ASN A 176 -8.52 -3.07 0.76
CA ASN A 176 -7.21 -3.46 0.20
C ASN A 176 -6.18 -2.32 0.17
N ASP A 177 -6.63 -1.08 0.18
CA ASP A 177 -5.79 0.12 0.36
C ASP A 177 -6.48 1.07 1.33
N TYR A 178 -5.77 1.45 2.39
CA TYR A 178 -6.26 2.35 3.43
C TYR A 178 -5.22 3.41 3.78
N VAL A 179 -5.44 4.63 3.31
CA VAL A 179 -4.59 5.78 3.58
C VAL A 179 -5.48 6.93 4.06
N PRO A 180 -5.90 6.93 5.34
CA PRO A 180 -6.80 7.96 5.85
C PRO A 180 -6.13 9.35 5.91
N LEU A 181 -6.90 10.41 6.15
CA LEU A 181 -6.35 11.78 6.23
C LEU A 181 -5.30 11.95 7.34
N PHE A 182 -5.52 11.38 8.51
CA PHE A 182 -4.58 11.43 9.63
C PHE A 182 -3.89 10.05 9.76
N PRO A 183 -2.55 9.99 9.81
CA PRO A 183 -1.58 11.10 9.78
C PRO A 183 -1.13 11.53 8.37
N TRP A 184 -1.62 10.89 7.31
CA TRP A 184 -1.03 10.94 5.97
C TRP A 184 -1.06 12.30 5.27
N PHE A 185 -2.08 13.12 5.51
CA PHE A 185 -2.11 14.51 5.05
C PHE A 185 -0.90 15.30 5.57
N GLY A 186 -0.40 14.95 6.76
CA GLY A 186 0.82 15.52 7.33
C GLY A 186 2.04 15.29 6.45
N MET A 187 2.15 14.14 5.78
CA MET A 187 3.23 13.87 4.82
C MET A 187 3.14 14.75 3.58
N VAL A 188 1.93 15.11 3.13
CA VAL A 188 1.74 16.11 2.07
C VAL A 188 2.23 17.47 2.54
N LEU A 189 1.89 17.88 3.77
CA LEU A 189 2.36 19.13 4.36
C LEU A 189 3.88 19.17 4.58
N VAL A 190 4.51 18.05 4.94
CA VAL A 190 5.98 17.90 4.94
C VAL A 190 6.53 18.21 3.54
N GLY A 191 5.94 17.63 2.49
CA GLY A 191 6.33 17.94 1.11
C GLY A 191 6.16 19.42 0.74
N VAL A 192 5.08 20.05 1.19
CA VAL A 192 4.86 21.50 1.01
C VAL A 192 5.96 22.29 1.73
N ALA A 193 6.24 22.00 3.00
CA ALA A 193 7.27 22.67 3.79
C ALA A 193 8.65 22.53 3.14
N LEU A 194 9.05 21.31 2.75
CA LEU A 194 10.30 21.02 2.05
C LEU A 194 10.43 21.84 0.76
N ALA A 195 9.37 21.93 -0.05
CA ALA A 195 9.42 22.74 -1.25
C ALA A 195 9.47 24.25 -0.97
N ARG A 196 8.79 24.73 0.08
CA ARG A 196 8.80 26.16 0.46
C ARG A 196 10.18 26.60 0.98
N TYR A 197 10.86 25.78 1.76
CA TYR A 197 12.22 26.06 2.25
C TYR A 197 13.30 25.76 1.20
N GLY A 198 13.11 24.71 0.41
CA GLY A 198 14.11 24.19 -0.50
C GLY A 198 14.11 24.80 -1.91
N ARG A 199 13.02 25.46 -2.35
CA ARG A 199 12.87 25.94 -3.74
C ARG A 199 14.08 26.74 -4.26
N ASP A 200 14.55 27.70 -3.48
CA ASP A 200 15.61 28.62 -3.92
C ASP A 200 16.98 27.94 -3.86
N ALA A 201 17.18 27.00 -2.92
CA ALA A 201 18.39 26.18 -2.84
C ALA A 201 18.44 25.15 -3.98
N VAL A 202 17.35 24.44 -4.25
CA VAL A 202 17.24 23.45 -5.32
C VAL A 202 17.38 24.11 -6.68
N GLY A 203 16.77 25.28 -6.90
CA GLY A 203 16.88 26.05 -8.13
C GLY A 203 18.30 26.51 -8.46
N ARG A 204 19.20 26.56 -7.47
CA ARG A 204 20.64 26.88 -7.63
C ARG A 204 21.55 25.64 -7.61
N SER A 205 20.98 24.45 -7.44
CA SER A 205 21.74 23.21 -7.28
C SER A 205 21.90 22.48 -8.62
N ARG A 206 22.89 21.57 -8.70
CA ARG A 206 23.07 20.67 -9.86
C ARG A 206 21.87 19.75 -10.12
N LEU A 207 20.95 19.60 -9.15
CA LEU A 207 19.70 18.84 -9.33
C LEU A 207 18.71 19.58 -10.23
N ALA A 208 18.80 20.92 -10.31
CA ALA A 208 17.97 21.71 -11.23
C ALA A 208 18.26 21.38 -12.69
N ASP A 209 19.55 21.19 -12.99
CA ASP A 209 20.06 20.97 -14.35
C ASP A 209 20.31 19.49 -14.65
N TRP A 210 20.02 18.57 -13.72
CA TRP A 210 20.26 17.15 -13.93
C TRP A 210 19.35 16.63 -15.05
N PRO A 211 19.89 16.17 -16.19
CA PRO A 211 19.09 15.83 -17.37
C PRO A 211 18.42 14.45 -17.28
N GLY A 212 18.61 13.72 -16.17
CA GLY A 212 18.27 12.30 -16.11
C GLY A 212 19.24 11.45 -16.93
N SER A 213 20.55 11.56 -16.68
CA SER A 213 21.58 10.84 -17.45
C SER A 213 21.50 9.31 -17.25
N GLY A 214 21.86 8.56 -18.30
CA GLY A 214 21.77 7.10 -18.34
C GLY A 214 20.39 6.55 -18.75
N TRP A 215 20.35 5.30 -19.22
CA TRP A 215 19.10 4.66 -19.66
C TRP A 215 18.10 4.51 -18.49
N PHE A 216 18.60 4.15 -17.31
CA PHE A 216 17.80 3.98 -16.10
C PHE A 216 17.19 5.31 -15.62
N GLY A 217 17.98 6.38 -15.54
CA GLY A 217 17.49 7.72 -15.15
C GLY A 217 16.43 8.27 -16.10
N ARG A 218 16.61 8.08 -17.41
CA ARG A 218 15.60 8.43 -18.42
C ARG A 218 14.31 7.61 -18.26
N GLY A 219 14.44 6.31 -18.00
CA GLY A 219 13.32 5.41 -17.73
C GLY A 219 12.50 5.84 -16.52
N LEU A 220 13.16 6.10 -15.39
CA LEU A 220 12.49 6.62 -14.19
C LEU A 220 11.80 7.96 -14.44
N SER A 221 12.48 8.87 -15.15
CA SER A 221 11.90 10.17 -15.49
C SER A 221 10.68 10.04 -16.40
N TRP A 222 10.70 9.12 -17.36
CA TRP A 222 9.54 8.80 -18.19
C TRP A 222 8.39 8.23 -17.35
N ALA A 223 8.70 7.28 -16.46
CA ALA A 223 7.70 6.70 -15.57
C ALA A 223 7.05 7.76 -14.67
N GLY A 224 7.84 8.69 -14.11
CA GLY A 224 7.33 9.81 -13.33
C GLY A 224 6.40 10.74 -14.10
N ARG A 225 6.71 11.02 -15.38
CA ARG A 225 5.85 11.84 -16.26
C ARG A 225 4.51 11.18 -16.57
N HIS A 226 4.47 9.85 -16.63
CA HIS A 226 3.27 9.05 -16.86
C HIS A 226 2.75 8.38 -15.58
N SER A 227 3.09 8.95 -14.42
CA SER A 227 2.91 8.33 -13.10
C SER A 227 1.50 7.81 -12.84
N LEU A 228 0.46 8.59 -13.13
CA LEU A 228 -0.92 8.17 -12.91
C LEU A 228 -1.33 6.96 -13.77
N ALA A 229 -0.90 6.91 -15.03
CA ALA A 229 -1.24 5.80 -15.91
C ALA A 229 -0.54 4.51 -15.46
N ILE A 230 0.75 4.59 -15.14
CA ILE A 230 1.52 3.46 -14.61
C ILE A 230 0.95 3.00 -13.27
N TYR A 231 0.60 3.95 -12.40
CA TYR A 231 -0.06 3.65 -11.13
C TYR A 231 -1.39 2.91 -11.33
N LEU A 232 -2.20 3.23 -12.34
CA LEU A 232 -3.47 2.52 -12.55
C LEU A 232 -3.29 1.14 -13.19
N ILE A 233 -2.31 0.99 -14.09
CA ILE A 233 -2.15 -0.21 -14.91
C ILE A 233 -1.29 -1.29 -14.23
N HIS A 234 -0.38 -0.93 -13.32
CA HIS A 234 0.53 -1.92 -12.73
C HIS A 234 -0.22 -3.06 -12.01
N GLN A 235 -1.25 -2.76 -11.20
CA GLN A 235 -1.94 -3.79 -10.41
C GLN A 235 -2.73 -4.78 -11.28
N PRO A 236 -3.56 -4.35 -12.26
CA PRO A 236 -4.20 -5.29 -13.18
C PRO A 236 -3.20 -6.16 -13.95
N ILE A 237 -2.07 -5.61 -14.37
CA ILE A 237 -1.03 -6.38 -15.07
C ILE A 237 -0.39 -7.41 -14.12
N LEU A 238 0.01 -7.00 -12.91
CA LEU A 238 0.63 -7.91 -11.94
C LEU A 238 -0.32 -9.07 -11.57
N ILE A 239 -1.58 -8.76 -11.26
CA ILE A 239 -2.60 -9.77 -10.97
C ILE A 239 -2.77 -10.70 -12.16
N ALA A 240 -2.91 -10.19 -13.40
CA ALA A 240 -3.09 -11.04 -14.58
C ALA A 240 -1.91 -11.99 -14.80
N LEU A 241 -0.67 -11.48 -14.70
CA LEU A 241 0.55 -12.27 -14.89
C LEU A 241 0.71 -13.34 -13.80
N LEU A 242 0.55 -12.97 -12.53
CA LEU A 242 0.74 -13.89 -11.41
C LEU A 242 -0.41 -14.89 -11.28
N THR A 243 -1.64 -14.50 -11.64
CA THR A 243 -2.77 -15.43 -11.75
C THR A 243 -2.52 -16.46 -12.85
N GLY A 244 -2.01 -16.02 -14.00
CA GLY A 244 -1.59 -16.92 -15.07
C GLY A 244 -0.51 -17.89 -14.59
N LEU A 245 0.50 -17.40 -13.87
CA LEU A 245 1.57 -18.22 -13.30
C LEU A 245 1.02 -19.29 -12.34
N VAL A 246 0.24 -18.94 -11.32
CA VAL A 246 -0.30 -19.91 -10.35
C VAL A 246 -1.27 -20.90 -10.99
N THR A 247 -1.98 -20.50 -12.04
CA THR A 247 -2.86 -21.41 -12.79
C THR A 247 -2.05 -22.51 -13.51
N LEU A 248 -0.82 -22.19 -13.95
CA LEU A 248 0.06 -23.13 -14.64
C LEU A 248 0.92 -23.96 -13.67
N THR A 249 1.41 -23.36 -12.58
CA THR A 249 2.35 -24.02 -11.66
C THR A 249 1.66 -24.67 -10.46
N GLY A 250 0.42 -24.28 -10.16
CA GLY A 250 -0.18 -24.50 -8.86
C GLY A 250 0.41 -23.58 -7.77
N PRO A 251 -0.19 -23.59 -6.57
CA PRO A 251 0.30 -22.84 -5.42
C PRO A 251 1.58 -23.47 -4.85
N HIS A 252 2.31 -22.69 -4.05
CA HIS A 252 3.50 -23.17 -3.36
C HIS A 252 3.12 -24.24 -2.32
N PRO A 253 3.80 -25.42 -2.27
CA PRO A 253 3.41 -26.54 -1.40
C PRO A 253 3.40 -26.26 0.11
N GLN A 254 4.06 -25.18 0.54
CA GLN A 254 4.15 -24.73 1.93
C GLN A 254 3.29 -23.48 2.22
N ALA A 255 2.50 -23.02 1.26
CA ALA A 255 1.70 -21.82 1.44
C ALA A 255 0.70 -21.99 2.59
N GLY A 256 0.74 -21.08 3.57
CA GLY A 256 -0.17 -21.09 4.73
C GLY A 256 0.17 -22.10 5.84
N VAL A 257 1.22 -22.92 5.69
CA VAL A 257 1.60 -23.93 6.70
C VAL A 257 2.03 -23.28 8.01
N ALA A 258 2.88 -22.25 7.93
CA ALA A 258 3.33 -21.50 9.11
C ALA A 258 2.17 -20.80 9.83
N GLU A 259 1.27 -20.17 9.06
CA GLU A 259 0.07 -19.50 9.58
C GLU A 259 -0.86 -20.48 10.31
N PHE A 260 -1.14 -21.62 9.68
CA PHE A 260 -1.93 -22.70 10.27
C PHE A 260 -1.31 -23.21 11.56
N ARG A 261 0.00 -23.49 11.57
CA ARG A 261 0.70 -23.98 12.77
C ARG A 261 0.61 -22.96 13.92
N ALA A 262 0.80 -21.68 13.63
CA ALA A 262 0.65 -20.62 14.63
C ALA A 262 -0.79 -20.52 15.17
N LEU A 263 -1.80 -20.62 14.30
CA LEU A 263 -3.22 -20.66 14.70
C LEU A 263 -3.53 -21.88 15.57
N TYR A 264 -3.06 -23.06 15.16
CA TYR A 264 -3.24 -24.31 15.89
C TYR A 264 -2.67 -24.20 17.30
N VAL A 265 -1.40 -23.79 17.43
CA VAL A 265 -0.72 -23.65 18.72
C VAL A 265 -1.48 -22.67 19.62
N ARG A 266 -1.90 -21.52 19.10
CA ARG A 266 -2.69 -20.54 19.88
C ARG A 266 -3.98 -21.14 20.41
N ASN A 267 -4.74 -21.85 19.57
CA ASN A 267 -6.00 -22.46 19.97
C ASN A 267 -5.79 -23.60 20.98
N CYS A 268 -4.78 -24.45 20.74
CA CYS A 268 -4.40 -25.57 21.60
C CYS A 268 -4.03 -25.09 23.02
N LEU A 269 -3.20 -24.04 23.11
CA LEU A 269 -2.85 -23.40 24.38
C LEU A 269 -4.08 -22.79 25.07
N ALA A 270 -4.96 -22.13 24.31
CA ALA A 270 -6.18 -21.53 24.85
C ALA A 270 -7.15 -22.56 25.43
N THR A 271 -7.11 -23.81 24.96
CA THR A 271 -7.89 -24.94 25.48
C THR A 271 -7.16 -25.75 26.56
N GLY A 272 -5.98 -25.31 27.02
CA GLY A 272 -5.24 -25.93 28.13
C GLY A 272 -4.15 -26.94 27.73
N GLY A 273 -3.80 -27.03 26.44
CA GLY A 273 -2.72 -27.90 25.98
C GLY A 273 -1.32 -27.43 26.38
N GLU A 274 -0.36 -28.35 26.46
CA GLU A 274 1.04 -28.06 26.79
C GLU A 274 1.80 -27.51 25.57
N GLY A 275 2.68 -26.52 25.76
CA GLY A 275 3.28 -25.77 24.64
C GLY A 275 4.12 -26.59 23.67
N THR A 276 4.95 -27.52 24.17
CA THR A 276 5.76 -28.38 23.31
C THR A 276 4.91 -29.44 22.59
N ALA A 277 3.90 -29.98 23.27
CA ALA A 277 2.92 -30.89 22.69
C ALA A 277 2.10 -30.20 21.59
N CYS A 278 1.58 -28.99 21.84
CA CYS A 278 0.85 -28.19 20.85
C CYS A 278 1.70 -27.91 19.61
N SER A 279 3.00 -27.61 19.78
CA SER A 279 3.90 -27.32 18.66
C SER A 279 4.20 -28.57 17.81
N ARG A 280 4.43 -29.72 18.45
CA ARG A 280 4.60 -31.01 17.76
C ARG A 280 3.32 -31.47 17.07
N ALA A 281 2.18 -31.34 17.75
CA ALA A 281 0.88 -31.64 17.19
C ALA A 281 0.60 -30.78 15.95
N ALA A 282 0.85 -29.48 16.01
CA ALA A 282 0.66 -28.58 14.87
C ALA A 282 1.46 -29.03 13.62
N ALA A 283 2.71 -29.48 13.80
CA ALA A 283 3.52 -30.02 12.72
C ALA A 283 2.88 -31.31 12.16
N CYS A 284 2.57 -32.27 13.02
CA CYS A 284 1.91 -33.53 12.66
C CYS A 284 0.61 -33.30 11.88
N VAL A 285 -0.28 -32.43 12.37
CA VAL A 285 -1.57 -32.16 11.74
C VAL A 285 -1.40 -31.53 10.37
N SER A 286 -0.50 -30.54 10.22
CA SER A 286 -0.24 -29.92 8.93
C SER A 286 0.30 -30.92 7.89
N ASP A 287 1.14 -31.86 8.32
CA ASP A 287 1.69 -32.89 7.44
C ASP A 287 0.63 -33.94 7.08
N ALA A 288 -0.18 -34.37 8.06
CA ALA A 288 -1.28 -35.31 7.85
C ALA A 288 -2.34 -34.75 6.89
N PHE A 289 -2.73 -33.48 7.05
CA PHE A 289 -3.69 -32.83 6.15
C PHE A 289 -3.19 -32.77 4.71
N ARG A 290 -1.89 -32.55 4.51
CA ARG A 290 -1.28 -32.56 3.18
C ARG A 290 -1.24 -33.97 2.57
N ARG A 291 -0.91 -34.99 3.37
CA ARG A 291 -0.93 -36.40 2.90
C ARG A 291 -2.32 -36.86 2.48
N GLU A 292 -3.35 -36.40 3.18
CA GLU A 292 -4.75 -36.82 2.96
C GLU A 292 -5.56 -35.89 2.06
N ASN A 293 -4.92 -34.92 1.37
CA ASN A 293 -5.60 -33.94 0.52
C ASN A 293 -6.69 -33.12 1.26
N LEU A 294 -6.54 -32.97 2.58
CA LEU A 294 -7.35 -32.08 3.41
C LEU A 294 -6.75 -30.67 3.48
N TRP A 295 -5.51 -30.48 3.00
CA TRP A 295 -4.92 -29.16 2.81
C TRP A 295 -5.60 -28.44 1.65
N ALA A 296 -6.42 -27.45 1.94
CA ALA A 296 -7.11 -26.69 0.92
C ALA A 296 -6.31 -25.43 0.57
N ASP A 297 -5.82 -25.37 -0.68
CA ASP A 297 -5.13 -24.19 -1.21
C ASP A 297 -6.06 -23.01 -1.50
N ARG A 298 -7.38 -23.26 -1.49
CA ARG A 298 -8.44 -22.26 -1.63
C ARG A 298 -9.48 -22.43 -0.53
N PRO A 299 -10.14 -21.33 -0.10
CA PRO A 299 -11.25 -21.42 0.83
C PRO A 299 -12.33 -22.35 0.27
N ARG A 300 -12.50 -23.50 0.91
CA ARG A 300 -13.61 -24.43 0.63
C ARG A 300 -14.12 -24.97 1.96
N SER A 301 -15.41 -25.23 2.03
CA SER A 301 -15.97 -25.93 3.18
C SER A 301 -15.60 -27.41 3.12
N PHE A 302 -15.23 -27.98 4.26
CA PHE A 302 -15.09 -29.43 4.39
C PHE A 302 -16.47 -30.09 4.39
N THR A 303 -16.59 -31.19 3.66
CA THR A 303 -17.71 -32.13 3.80
C THR A 303 -17.77 -32.67 5.22
N GLN A 304 -18.89 -33.28 5.61
CA GLN A 304 -19.01 -33.88 6.94
C GLN A 304 -17.95 -34.95 7.19
N ALA A 305 -17.67 -35.80 6.19
CA ALA A 305 -16.64 -36.84 6.28
C ALA A 305 -15.23 -36.24 6.43
N GLU A 306 -14.89 -35.21 5.64
CA GLU A 306 -13.60 -34.52 5.76
C GLU A 306 -13.45 -33.82 7.12
N ARG A 307 -14.52 -33.24 7.67
CA ARG A 307 -14.51 -32.65 9.01
C ARG A 307 -14.21 -33.70 10.08
N GLN A 308 -14.90 -34.84 10.03
CA GLN A 308 -14.66 -35.94 10.97
C GLN A 308 -13.23 -36.46 10.84
N ARG A 309 -12.73 -36.61 9.60
CA ARG A 309 -11.36 -37.06 9.36
C ARG A 309 -10.34 -36.05 9.88
N ALA A 310 -10.50 -34.77 9.58
CA ALA A 310 -9.64 -33.69 10.06
C ALA A 310 -9.60 -33.62 11.60
N GLN A 311 -10.76 -33.77 12.25
CA GLN A 311 -10.85 -33.85 13.71
C GLN A 311 -10.11 -35.07 14.26
N SER A 312 -10.29 -36.26 13.65
CA SER A 312 -9.58 -37.46 14.08
C SER A 312 -8.06 -37.32 13.96
N LEU A 313 -7.57 -36.75 12.85
CA LEU A 313 -6.13 -36.52 12.64
C LEU A 313 -5.58 -35.52 13.66
N SER A 314 -6.34 -34.46 13.95
CA SER A 314 -5.99 -33.48 14.98
C SER A 314 -5.85 -34.13 16.35
N GLN A 315 -6.79 -35.00 16.72
CA GLN A 315 -6.76 -35.70 18.00
C GLN A 315 -5.58 -36.68 18.09
N THR A 316 -5.41 -37.56 17.10
CA THR A 316 -4.31 -38.54 17.11
C THR A 316 -2.93 -37.88 17.11
N CYS A 317 -2.76 -36.78 16.36
CA CYS A 317 -1.52 -36.01 16.38
C CYS A 317 -1.24 -35.37 17.75
N TYR A 318 -2.28 -34.95 18.48
CA TYR A 318 -2.12 -34.38 19.81
C TYR A 318 -1.79 -35.46 20.85
N GLU A 319 -2.50 -36.59 20.83
CA GLU A 319 -2.19 -37.76 21.68
C GLU A 319 -0.75 -38.26 21.43
N ALA A 320 -0.33 -38.32 20.17
CA ALA A 320 1.05 -38.66 19.81
C ALA A 320 2.08 -37.64 20.31
N ALA A 321 1.72 -36.36 20.32
CA ALA A 321 2.58 -35.32 20.88
C ALA A 321 2.71 -35.43 22.40
N GLU A 322 1.67 -35.87 23.11
CA GLU A 322 1.71 -36.16 24.56
C GLU A 322 2.35 -37.51 24.90
N GLY A 323 2.61 -38.36 23.90
CA GLY A 323 3.18 -39.70 24.09
C GLY A 323 2.15 -40.75 24.52
N THR A 324 0.86 -40.47 24.33
CA THR A 324 -0.26 -41.36 24.71
C THR A 324 -0.73 -42.21 23.53
N ALA A 325 -0.31 -41.92 22.30
CA ALA A 325 -0.60 -42.68 21.07
C ALA A 325 0.58 -42.67 20.07
N PRO A 326 0.63 -43.58 19.07
CA PRO A 326 1.55 -43.46 17.95
C PRO A 326 1.12 -42.35 16.98
N ALA A 327 2.09 -41.76 16.26
CA ALA A 327 1.80 -40.76 15.24
C ALA A 327 1.06 -41.38 14.02
N PRO A 328 0.08 -40.66 13.43
CA PRO A 328 -0.64 -41.07 12.22
C PRO A 328 0.13 -40.77 10.92
#